data_AF-A0A1G5RHU6-F1
#
_entry.id   AF-A0A1G5RHU6-F1
#
_cell.length_a   1.000
_cell.length_b   1.000
_cell.length_c   1.000
_cell.angle_alpha   90.00
_cell.angle_beta   90.00
_cell.angle_gamma   90.00
#
_symmetry.space_group_name_H-M   'P 1'
#
loop_
_entity.id
_entity.type
_entity.pdbx_description
1 polymer ?
#
loop_
_entity_poly.entity_id
_entity_poly.type
_entity_poly.pdbx_seq_one_letter_code
_entity_poly.pdbx_strand_id
1 'polypeptide(L)'
;MTNIIALTQIQTEQADVRAAIRTLVESDGLTYSNVARESGISSTALSQFMNESYKGDNSKVASQLSVWLENRSKRVNEMPAAPDFVQTKTVRQIWSALQYAQLAQCISVIYGSPGVGKTKALQQFVAERPNVWLITVSPSRASLSECLYELALELGLGDAPRRAGQLGRAVRRKLRGTSGLLVIDEADHLDYPVLEELRILQEETGIGLALVGNHQVYARLTVCRYPGFC
;
A
#
# COMPACT_ATOMS: atom_id res chain seq x y z
N MET A 1 -50.46 -2.11 -27.85
CA MET A 1 -49.45 -1.07 -28.16
C MET A 1 -48.45 -0.84 -27.02
N THR A 2 -48.78 -1.15 -25.76
CA THR A 2 -47.92 -0.93 -24.59
C THR A 2 -46.65 -1.82 -24.52
N ASN A 3 -46.71 -3.07 -25.02
CA ASN A 3 -45.56 -4.00 -24.93
C ASN A 3 -44.41 -3.69 -25.91
N ILE A 4 -44.69 -3.06 -27.05
CA ILE A 4 -43.65 -2.75 -28.06
C ILE A 4 -42.74 -1.63 -27.55
N ILE A 5 -43.33 -0.61 -26.93
CA ILE A 5 -42.61 0.54 -26.37
C ILE A 5 -41.65 0.11 -25.25
N ALA A 6 -42.11 -0.78 -24.36
CA ALA A 6 -41.29 -1.28 -23.25
C ALA A 6 -40.10 -2.12 -23.74
N LEU A 7 -40.29 -2.97 -24.75
CA LEU A 7 -39.21 -3.77 -25.33
C LEU A 7 -38.16 -2.90 -26.04
N THR A 8 -38.60 -1.86 -26.76
CA THR A 8 -37.68 -0.91 -27.38
C THR A 8 -36.89 -0.11 -26.34
N GLN A 9 -37.49 0.27 -25.20
CA GLN A 9 -36.78 0.98 -24.14
C GLN A 9 -35.68 0.12 -23.49
N ILE A 10 -35.97 -1.15 -23.22
CA ILE A 10 -34.99 -2.09 -22.65
C ILE A 10 -33.81 -2.32 -23.61
N GLN A 11 -34.08 -2.43 -24.92
CA GLN A 11 -33.03 -2.58 -25.93
C GLN A 11 -32.16 -1.32 -26.06
N THR A 12 -32.75 -0.13 -25.99
CA THR A 12 -32.02 1.14 -25.96
C THR A 12 -31.13 1.24 -24.72
N GLU A 13 -31.65 0.92 -23.54
CA GLU A 13 -30.87 0.95 -22.28
C GLU A 13 -29.68 -0.03 -22.32
N GLN A 14 -29.89 -1.24 -22.85
CA GLN A 14 -28.81 -2.22 -23.04
C GLN A 14 -27.77 -1.74 -24.06
N ALA A 15 -28.18 -1.04 -25.12
CA ALA A 15 -27.26 -0.45 -26.10
C ALA A 15 -26.43 0.69 -25.48
N ASP A 16 -27.05 1.55 -24.67
CA ASP A 16 -26.39 2.67 -24.00
C ASP A 16 -25.32 2.19 -23.01
N VAL A 17 -25.63 1.16 -22.21
CA VAL A 17 -24.66 0.56 -21.27
C VAL A 17 -23.46 -0.04 -22.02
N ARG A 18 -23.69 -0.70 -23.16
CA ARG A 18 -22.60 -1.27 -23.99
C ARG A 18 -21.74 -0.17 -24.60
N ALA A 19 -22.35 0.90 -25.10
CA ALA A 19 -21.62 2.05 -25.64
C ALA A 19 -20.75 2.71 -24.56
N ALA A 20 -21.30 2.94 -23.36
CA ALA A 20 -20.55 3.51 -22.24
C ALA A 20 -19.33 2.66 -21.83
N ILE A 21 -19.48 1.33 -21.80
CA ILE A 21 -18.36 0.43 -21.47
C ILE A 21 -17.28 0.45 -22.57
N ARG A 22 -17.66 0.49 -23.86
CA ARG A 22 -16.68 0.59 -24.96
C ARG A 22 -15.87 1.86 -24.85
N THR A 23 -16.53 3.01 -24.67
CA THR A 23 -15.86 4.30 -24.49
C THR A 23 -14.89 4.25 -23.31
N LEU A 24 -15.28 3.63 -22.19
CA LEU A 24 -14.44 3.53 -21.00
C LEU A 24 -13.19 2.65 -21.21
N VAL A 25 -13.34 1.53 -21.93
CA VAL A 25 -12.21 0.65 -22.28
C VAL A 25 -11.23 1.35 -23.23
N GLU A 26 -11.74 2.16 -24.15
CA GLU A 26 -10.95 2.91 -25.12
C GLU A 26 -10.25 4.14 -24.52
N SER A 27 -10.91 4.87 -23.61
CA SER A 27 -10.40 6.13 -23.04
C SER A 27 -9.51 5.93 -21.80
N ASP A 28 -9.88 5.04 -20.89
CA ASP A 28 -9.26 4.91 -19.56
C ASP A 28 -8.20 3.79 -19.50
N GLY A 29 -7.91 3.11 -20.62
CA GLY A 29 -6.98 1.96 -20.67
C GLY A 29 -7.43 0.76 -19.83
N LEU A 30 -8.71 0.69 -19.48
CA LEU A 30 -9.30 -0.41 -18.73
C LEU A 30 -9.49 -1.63 -19.61
N THR A 31 -9.22 -2.81 -19.08
CA THR A 31 -9.51 -4.07 -19.79
C THR A 31 -10.89 -4.60 -19.41
N TYR A 32 -11.53 -5.32 -20.32
CA TYR A 32 -12.79 -6.03 -20.04
C TYR A 32 -12.68 -6.97 -18.83
N SER A 33 -11.49 -7.52 -18.56
CA SER A 33 -11.21 -8.34 -17.37
C SER A 33 -11.33 -7.54 -16.06
N ASN A 34 -10.87 -6.28 -16.06
CA ASN A 34 -11.00 -5.41 -14.90
C ASN A 34 -12.47 -5.05 -14.65
N VAL A 35 -13.20 -4.71 -15.72
CA VAL A 35 -14.65 -4.39 -15.65
C VAL A 35 -15.43 -5.59 -15.10
N ALA A 36 -15.16 -6.80 -15.59
CA ALA A 36 -15.79 -8.03 -15.10
C ALA A 36 -15.55 -8.24 -13.59
N ARG A 37 -14.29 -8.10 -13.16
CA ARG A 37 -13.91 -8.26 -11.75
C ARG A 37 -14.58 -7.23 -10.84
N GLU A 38 -14.62 -5.97 -11.25
CA GLU A 38 -15.18 -4.87 -10.44
C GLU A 38 -16.71 -4.84 -10.43
N SER A 39 -17.35 -5.26 -11.52
CA SER A 39 -18.82 -5.36 -11.62
C SER A 39 -19.38 -6.65 -11.04
N GLY A 40 -18.54 -7.63 -10.71
CA GLY A 40 -18.96 -8.93 -10.19
C GLY A 40 -19.59 -9.85 -11.25
N ILE A 41 -19.39 -9.55 -12.54
CA ILE A 41 -19.89 -10.32 -13.67
C ILE A 41 -18.76 -11.21 -14.19
N SER A 42 -19.07 -12.44 -14.64
CA SER A 42 -18.04 -13.30 -15.23
C SER A 42 -17.52 -12.71 -16.55
N SER A 43 -16.21 -12.86 -16.81
CA SER A 43 -15.57 -12.37 -18.04
C SER A 43 -16.26 -12.89 -19.31
N THR A 44 -16.72 -14.14 -19.28
CA THR A 44 -17.49 -14.77 -20.36
C THR A 44 -18.86 -14.10 -20.55
N ALA A 45 -19.60 -13.84 -19.48
CA ALA A 45 -20.91 -13.19 -19.56
C ALA A 45 -20.80 -11.75 -20.05
N LEU A 46 -19.78 -11.00 -19.58
CA LEU A 46 -19.50 -9.66 -20.07
C LEU A 46 -19.16 -9.65 -21.57
N SER A 47 -18.27 -10.54 -22.01
CA SER A 47 -17.89 -10.64 -23.43
C SER A 47 -19.07 -11.01 -24.32
N GLN A 48 -19.93 -11.91 -23.87
CA GLN A 48 -21.14 -12.30 -24.59
C GLN A 48 -22.17 -11.16 -24.64
N PHE A 49 -22.32 -10.39 -23.55
CA PHE A 49 -23.19 -9.21 -23.50
C PHE A 49 -22.72 -8.13 -24.48
N MET A 50 -21.42 -7.85 -24.52
CA MET A 50 -20.82 -6.87 -25.45
C MET A 50 -20.97 -7.25 -26.92
N ASN A 51 -21.00 -8.56 -27.21
CA ASN A 51 -21.16 -9.14 -28.56
C ASN A 51 -22.61 -9.51 -28.91
N GLU A 52 -23.58 -9.08 -28.10
CA GLU A 52 -25.03 -9.37 -28.28
C GLU A 52 -25.39 -10.87 -28.34
N SER A 53 -24.50 -11.74 -27.85
CA SER A 53 -24.63 -13.20 -27.94
C SER A 53 -25.03 -13.86 -26.61
N TYR A 54 -25.24 -13.06 -25.57
CA TYR A 54 -25.64 -13.55 -24.25
C TYR A 54 -27.10 -14.00 -24.26
N LYS A 55 -27.33 -15.30 -24.08
CA LYS A 55 -28.65 -15.95 -24.04
C LYS A 55 -29.32 -15.90 -22.66
N GLY A 56 -28.64 -15.33 -21.65
CA GLY A 56 -29.17 -15.19 -20.30
C GLY A 56 -29.98 -13.91 -20.12
N ASP A 57 -30.10 -13.48 -18.86
CA ASP A 57 -30.81 -12.26 -18.50
C ASP A 57 -29.97 -11.01 -18.79
N ASN A 58 -30.11 -10.46 -19.99
CA ASN A 58 -29.43 -9.24 -20.43
C ASN A 58 -29.82 -8.01 -19.60
N SER A 59 -31.04 -7.95 -19.07
CA SER A 59 -31.50 -6.82 -18.26
C SER A 59 -30.85 -6.82 -16.88
N LYS A 60 -30.65 -7.99 -16.29
CA LYS A 60 -29.89 -8.13 -15.03
C LYS A 60 -28.42 -7.75 -15.20
N VAL A 61 -27.80 -8.12 -16.31
CA VAL A 61 -26.41 -7.74 -16.62
C VAL A 61 -26.30 -6.23 -16.86
N ALA A 62 -27.23 -5.66 -17.64
CA ALA A 62 -27.25 -4.23 -17.92
C ALA A 62 -27.45 -3.38 -16.65
N SER A 63 -28.36 -3.79 -15.76
CA SER A 63 -28.59 -3.08 -14.49
C SER A 63 -27.40 -3.15 -13.53
N GLN A 64 -26.69 -4.28 -13.46
CA GLN A 64 -25.46 -4.38 -12.67
C GLN A 64 -24.35 -3.48 -13.22
N LEU A 65 -24.22 -3.43 -14.55
CA LEU A 65 -23.24 -2.59 -15.23
C LEU A 65 -23.57 -1.10 -15.12
N SER A 66 -24.85 -0.72 -15.19
CA SER A 66 -25.26 0.68 -15.02
C SER A 66 -25.00 1.18 -13.60
N VAL A 67 -25.31 0.38 -12.57
CA VAL A 67 -24.95 0.69 -11.17
C VAL A 67 -23.44 0.81 -11.00
N TRP A 68 -22.66 -0.05 -11.64
CA TRP A 68 -21.20 0.05 -11.61
C TRP A 68 -20.68 1.33 -12.29
N LEU A 69 -21.20 1.67 -13.47
CA LEU A 69 -20.87 2.92 -14.18
C LEU A 69 -21.23 4.15 -13.35
N GLU A 70 -22.38 4.15 -12.68
CA GLU A 70 -22.84 5.26 -11.86
C GLU A 70 -22.00 5.41 -10.58
N ASN A 71 -21.62 4.30 -9.94
CA ASN A 71 -20.69 4.33 -8.81
C ASN A 71 -19.30 4.82 -9.21
N ARG A 72 -18.84 4.47 -10.42
CA ARG A 72 -17.56 4.95 -10.96
C ARG A 72 -17.61 6.44 -11.28
N SER A 73 -18.67 6.92 -11.93
CA SER A 73 -18.82 8.35 -12.24
C SER A 73 -18.93 9.20 -10.98
N LYS A 74 -19.63 8.71 -9.94
CA LYS A 74 -19.66 9.33 -8.60
C LYS A 74 -18.26 9.36 -7.97
N ARG A 75 -17.49 8.26 -8.04
CA ARG A 75 -16.09 8.24 -7.56
C ARG A 75 -15.18 9.23 -8.31
N VAL A 76 -15.38 9.44 -9.62
CA VAL A 76 -14.53 10.34 -10.41
C VAL A 76 -14.95 11.81 -10.26
N ASN A 77 -16.26 12.10 -10.17
CA ASN A 77 -16.79 13.46 -10.12
C ASN A 77 -16.96 14.02 -8.69
N GLU A 78 -17.28 13.19 -7.69
CA GLU A 78 -17.52 13.64 -6.30
C GLU A 78 -16.29 13.48 -5.40
N MET A 79 -15.32 12.64 -5.79
CA MET A 79 -13.98 12.67 -5.19
C MET A 79 -13.06 13.37 -6.21
N PRO A 80 -12.81 14.69 -6.10
CA PRO A 80 -11.67 15.27 -6.80
C PRO A 80 -10.47 14.38 -6.49
N ALA A 81 -9.68 14.03 -7.52
CA ALA A 81 -8.46 13.28 -7.35
C ALA A 81 -7.69 13.94 -6.19
N ALA A 82 -7.70 13.28 -5.03
CA ALA A 82 -6.99 13.80 -3.87
C ALA A 82 -5.56 13.98 -4.37
N PRO A 83 -4.91 15.13 -4.10
CA PRO A 83 -3.51 15.29 -4.48
C PRO A 83 -2.78 14.02 -4.02
N ASP A 84 -2.09 13.33 -4.93
CA ASP A 84 -1.55 11.98 -4.68
C ASP A 84 -0.81 11.90 -3.33
N PHE A 85 -0.21 13.02 -2.92
CA PHE A 85 0.24 13.26 -1.57
C PHE A 85 0.29 14.76 -1.24
N VAL A 86 -0.33 15.19 -0.13
CA VAL A 86 -0.18 16.57 0.38
C VAL A 86 0.93 16.60 1.43
N GLN A 87 2.02 17.32 1.15
CA GLN A 87 3.06 17.57 2.14
C GLN A 87 2.56 18.49 3.26
N THR A 88 2.04 17.89 4.32
CA THR A 88 1.68 18.59 5.55
C THR A 88 2.93 18.93 6.36
N LYS A 89 2.79 19.81 7.36
CA LYS A 89 3.90 20.13 8.29
C LYS A 89 4.42 18.87 8.98
N THR A 90 3.52 17.97 9.37
CA THR A 90 3.84 16.67 9.99
C THR A 90 4.65 15.77 9.08
N VAL A 91 4.27 15.67 7.81
CA VAL A 91 5.03 14.92 6.79
C VAL A 91 6.47 15.43 6.70
N ARG A 92 6.66 16.75 6.62
CA ARG A 92 8.01 17.34 6.53
C ARG A 92 8.84 17.01 7.76
N GLN A 93 8.26 17.08 8.96
CA GLN A 93 8.96 16.71 10.19
C GLN A 93 9.37 15.23 10.21
N ILE A 94 8.47 14.33 9.79
CA ILE A 94 8.78 12.89 9.68
C ILE A 94 9.94 12.69 8.70
N TRP A 95 9.88 13.29 7.52
CA TRP A 95 10.92 13.16 6.51
C TRP A 95 12.26 13.73 6.96
N SER A 96 12.28 14.87 7.65
CA SER A 96 13.51 15.40 8.24
C SER A 96 14.09 14.46 9.29
N ALA A 97 13.26 13.84 10.12
CA ALA A 97 13.71 12.87 11.12
C ALA A 97 14.27 11.57 10.48
N LEU A 98 13.63 11.07 9.42
CA LEU A 98 14.12 9.93 8.65
C LEU A 98 15.45 10.25 7.96
N GLN A 99 15.55 11.42 7.34
CA GLN A 99 16.77 11.86 6.67
C GLN A 99 17.91 12.06 7.67
N TYR A 100 17.62 12.62 8.85
CA TYR A 100 18.60 12.70 9.92
C TYR A 100 19.06 11.31 10.39
N ALA A 101 18.14 10.36 10.59
CA ALA A 101 18.47 8.99 10.98
C ALA A 101 19.38 8.28 9.96
N GLN A 102 19.12 8.51 8.67
CA GLN A 102 19.94 7.97 7.59
C GLN A 102 21.35 8.58 7.58
N LEU A 103 21.46 9.92 7.68
CA LEU A 103 22.74 10.63 7.62
C LEU A 103 23.61 10.39 8.87
N ALA A 104 22.99 10.41 10.04
CA ALA A 104 23.67 10.20 11.31
C ALA A 104 23.87 8.71 11.65
N GLN A 105 23.34 7.79 10.82
CA GLN A 105 23.37 6.34 11.05
C GLN A 105 22.97 6.01 12.48
N CYS A 106 21.84 6.56 12.91
CA CYS A 106 21.36 6.47 14.29
C CYS A 106 19.94 5.93 14.36
N ILE A 107 19.53 5.55 15.56
CA ILE A 107 18.16 5.17 15.87
C ILE A 107 17.35 6.45 16.11
N SER A 108 16.23 6.59 15.40
CA SER A 108 15.25 7.67 15.54
C SER A 108 13.89 7.08 15.83
N VAL A 109 13.15 7.67 16.76
CA VAL A 109 11.79 7.23 17.12
C VAL A 109 10.81 8.33 16.74
N ILE A 110 9.80 7.96 15.95
CA ILE A 110 8.77 8.87 15.47
C ILE A 110 7.43 8.36 16.00
N TYR A 111 6.76 9.17 16.82
CA TYR A 111 5.45 8.84 17.35
C TYR A 111 4.45 9.97 17.11
N GLY A 112 3.17 9.60 17.17
CA GLY A 112 2.07 10.58 17.21
C GLY A 112 0.72 9.89 17.17
N SER A 113 -0.36 10.66 17.20
CA SER A 113 -1.71 10.10 17.14
C SER A 113 -1.94 9.25 15.87
N PRO A 114 -2.73 8.17 15.95
CA PRO A 114 -3.21 7.46 14.77
C PRO A 114 -3.95 8.41 13.80
N GLY A 115 -3.91 8.12 12.51
CA GLY A 115 -4.63 8.92 11.49
C GLY A 115 -3.91 10.20 11.01
N VAL A 116 -2.73 10.54 11.52
CA VAL A 116 -1.95 11.71 11.06
C VAL A 116 -1.19 11.50 9.73
N GLY A 117 -1.45 10.37 9.04
CA GLY A 117 -0.84 10.06 7.75
C GLY A 117 0.61 9.57 7.80
N LYS A 118 1.09 9.05 8.95
CA LYS A 118 2.45 8.48 9.11
C LYS A 118 2.76 7.44 8.05
N THR A 119 2.00 6.36 7.99
CA THR A 119 2.19 5.27 7.02
C THR A 119 2.25 5.76 5.58
N LYS A 120 1.37 6.70 5.19
CA LYS A 120 1.39 7.30 3.85
C LYS A 120 2.66 8.13 3.60
N ALA A 121 3.12 8.88 4.59
CA ALA A 121 4.37 9.62 4.51
C ALA A 121 5.59 8.72 4.36
N LEU A 122 5.61 7.56 5.05
CA LEU A 122 6.68 6.57 4.94
C LEU A 122 6.70 5.89 3.56
N GLN A 123 5.54 5.45 3.08
CA GLN A 123 5.39 4.84 1.76
C GLN A 123 5.92 5.76 0.66
N GLN A 124 5.54 7.04 0.70
CA GLN A 124 6.02 8.04 -0.24
C GLN A 124 7.54 8.27 -0.13
N PHE A 125 8.07 8.33 1.10
CA PHE A 125 9.50 8.54 1.33
C PHE A 125 10.36 7.42 0.74
N VAL A 126 9.92 6.17 0.88
CA VAL A 126 10.60 4.96 0.36
C VAL A 126 10.52 4.90 -1.16
N ALA A 127 9.38 5.24 -1.75
CA ALA A 127 9.21 5.25 -3.21
C ALA A 127 10.15 6.25 -3.91
N GLU A 128 10.49 7.36 -3.24
CA GLU A 128 11.33 8.42 -3.79
C GLU A 128 12.84 8.21 -3.61
N ARG A 129 13.27 7.29 -2.72
CA ARG A 129 14.68 7.21 -2.28
C ARG A 129 15.23 5.79 -2.38
N PRO A 130 16.40 5.60 -3.02
CA PRO A 130 17.07 4.31 -3.00
C PRO A 130 17.63 4.00 -1.60
N ASN A 131 17.83 2.71 -1.31
CA ASN A 131 18.41 2.22 -0.04
C ASN A 131 17.59 2.61 1.21
N VAL A 132 16.28 2.73 1.06
CA VAL A 132 15.33 2.85 2.17
C VAL A 132 14.44 1.63 2.13
N TRP A 133 14.31 0.93 3.26
CA TRP A 133 13.47 -0.26 3.39
C TRP A 133 12.40 0.00 4.44
N LEU A 134 11.15 -0.34 4.11
CA LEU A 134 10.00 -0.15 4.99
C LEU A 134 9.39 -1.50 5.34
N ILE A 135 9.24 -1.76 6.64
CA ILE A 135 8.55 -2.93 7.16
C ILE A 135 7.38 -2.44 8.00
N THR A 136 6.18 -2.92 7.72
CA THR A 136 5.01 -2.68 8.56
C THR A 136 4.77 -3.89 9.45
N VAL A 137 4.93 -3.72 10.75
CA VAL A 137 4.75 -4.80 11.73
C VAL A 137 3.26 -4.97 12.04
N SER A 138 2.84 -6.21 12.26
CA SER A 138 1.54 -6.55 12.80
C SER A 138 1.72 -7.60 13.89
N PRO A 139 0.73 -7.88 14.76
CA PRO A 139 0.86 -8.90 15.79
C PRO A 139 1.29 -10.28 15.26
N SER A 140 0.89 -10.63 14.05
CA SER A 140 1.31 -11.85 13.34
C SER A 140 2.77 -11.84 12.87
N ARG A 141 3.38 -10.66 12.74
CA ARG A 141 4.73 -10.43 12.20
C ARG A 141 5.68 -9.78 13.23
N ALA A 142 5.28 -9.78 14.50
CA ALA A 142 6.03 -9.15 15.58
C ALA A 142 7.30 -9.92 15.99
N SER A 143 7.40 -11.20 15.62
CA SER A 143 8.58 -12.01 15.97
C SER A 143 9.82 -11.58 15.18
N LEU A 144 11.01 -11.74 15.77
CA LEU A 144 12.28 -11.41 15.11
C LEU A 144 12.46 -12.13 13.77
N SER A 145 12.10 -13.41 13.70
CA SER A 145 12.22 -14.22 12.49
C SER A 145 11.39 -13.66 11.34
N GLU A 146 10.14 -13.28 11.63
CA GLU A 146 9.22 -12.69 10.65
C GLU A 146 9.68 -11.29 10.23
N CYS A 147 10.10 -10.45 11.18
CA CYS A 147 10.65 -9.13 10.87
C CYS A 147 11.89 -9.22 9.97
N LEU A 148 12.83 -10.12 10.27
CA LEU A 148 14.01 -10.33 9.43
C LEU A 148 13.66 -10.94 8.07
N TYR A 149 12.56 -11.70 7.98
CA TYR A 149 12.11 -12.31 6.75
C TYR A 149 11.47 -11.26 5.83
N GLU A 150 10.60 -10.40 6.35
CA GLU A 150 10.05 -9.25 5.64
C GLU A 150 11.19 -8.32 5.16
N LEU A 151 12.19 -8.07 6.00
CA LEU A 151 13.38 -7.32 5.60
C LEU A 151 14.14 -8.00 4.46
N ALA A 152 14.29 -9.33 4.50
CA ALA A 152 14.97 -10.08 3.45
C ALA A 152 14.23 -9.98 2.11
N LEU A 153 12.89 -10.02 2.13
CA LEU A 153 12.06 -9.82 0.94
C LEU A 153 12.24 -8.40 0.37
N GLU A 154 12.21 -7.37 1.22
CA GLU A 154 12.45 -5.97 0.82
C GLU A 154 13.88 -5.75 0.26
N LEU A 155 14.85 -6.52 0.74
CA LEU A 155 16.23 -6.52 0.22
C LEU A 155 16.40 -7.30 -1.10
N GLY A 156 15.34 -7.94 -1.60
CA GLY A 156 15.35 -8.77 -2.80
C GLY A 156 16.02 -10.14 -2.60
N LEU A 157 16.11 -10.64 -1.36
CA LEU A 157 16.63 -11.97 -1.05
C LEU A 157 15.52 -13.02 -1.26
N GLY A 158 15.28 -13.38 -2.51
CA GLY A 158 14.20 -14.30 -2.91
C GLY A 158 14.31 -15.74 -2.38
N ASP A 159 15.46 -16.14 -1.84
CA ASP A 159 15.73 -17.50 -1.29
C ASP A 159 16.20 -17.43 0.17
N ALA A 160 15.53 -16.58 0.95
CA ALA A 160 15.90 -16.28 2.32
C ALA A 160 15.86 -17.55 3.22
N PRO A 161 16.92 -17.83 4.00
CA PRO A 161 16.96 -19.01 4.86
C PRO A 161 15.85 -18.99 5.92
N ARG A 162 15.17 -20.13 6.11
CA ARG A 162 14.11 -20.27 7.15
C ARG A 162 14.63 -20.20 8.59
N ARG A 163 15.94 -20.38 8.81
CA ARG A 163 16.55 -20.32 10.15
C ARG A 163 16.95 -18.89 10.48
N ALA A 164 16.41 -18.35 11.59
CA ALA A 164 16.66 -16.99 12.05
C ALA A 164 18.14 -16.58 12.07
N GLY A 165 19.04 -17.45 12.56
CA GLY A 165 20.47 -17.16 12.60
C GLY A 165 21.14 -17.03 11.23
N GLN A 166 20.70 -17.80 10.23
CA GLN A 166 21.21 -17.67 8.85
C GLN A 166 20.59 -16.46 8.15
N LEU A 167 19.31 -16.21 8.39
CA LEU A 167 18.57 -15.07 7.89
C LEU A 167 19.19 -13.74 8.36
N GLY A 168 19.43 -13.60 9.67
CA GLY A 168 20.08 -12.42 10.23
C GLY A 168 21.47 -12.17 9.63
N ARG A 169 22.27 -13.23 9.40
CA ARG A 169 23.58 -13.11 8.73
C ARG A 169 23.46 -12.70 7.26
N ALA A 170 22.44 -13.16 6.54
CA ALA A 170 22.19 -12.77 5.16
C ALA A 170 21.80 -11.29 5.07
N VAL A 171 20.86 -10.86 5.91
CA VAL A 171 20.40 -9.47 6.05
C VAL A 171 21.57 -8.55 6.41
N ARG A 172 22.35 -8.88 7.44
CA ARG A 172 23.55 -8.11 7.85
C ARG A 172 24.55 -7.92 6.73
N ARG A 173 24.85 -8.98 5.96
CA ARG A 173 25.78 -8.90 4.83
C ARG A 173 25.29 -7.98 3.72
N LYS A 174 23.98 -7.95 3.47
CA LYS A 174 23.38 -7.12 2.42
C LYS A 174 23.31 -5.65 2.84
N LEU A 175 23.06 -5.37 4.12
CA LEU A 175 22.93 -4.02 4.66
C LEU A 175 24.27 -3.32 4.88
N ARG A 176 25.33 -4.07 5.24
CA ARG A 176 26.64 -3.48 5.53
C ARG A 176 27.18 -2.71 4.31
N GLY A 177 27.59 -1.46 4.55
CA GLY A 177 28.17 -0.60 3.51
C GLY A 177 27.15 0.07 2.57
N THR A 178 25.85 -0.15 2.77
CA THR A 178 24.80 0.51 1.98
C THR A 178 24.51 1.93 2.43
N SER A 179 24.82 2.26 3.70
CA SER A 179 24.44 3.53 4.36
C SER A 179 22.94 3.85 4.18
N GLY A 180 22.10 2.81 4.14
CA GLY A 180 20.67 2.92 3.95
C GLY A 180 19.90 3.25 5.24
N LEU A 181 18.57 3.22 5.14
CA LEU A 181 17.65 3.45 6.25
C LEU A 181 16.64 2.31 6.34
N LEU A 182 16.56 1.67 7.50
CA LEU A 182 15.48 0.75 7.84
C LEU A 182 14.39 1.49 8.60
N VAL A 183 13.17 1.47 8.09
CA VAL A 183 11.98 2.05 8.70
C VAL A 183 11.05 0.94 9.13
N ILE A 184 10.62 0.97 10.39
CA ILE A 184 9.68 0.01 10.96
C ILE A 184 8.42 0.78 11.35
N ASP A 185 7.32 0.53 10.64
CA ASP A 185 5.99 1.07 10.92
C ASP A 185 5.20 0.15 11.86
N GLU A 186 4.32 0.72 12.67
CA GLU A 186 3.57 0.05 13.75
C GLU A 186 4.48 -0.75 14.71
N ALA A 187 5.64 -0.16 15.02
CA ALA A 187 6.66 -0.79 15.86
C ALA A 187 6.23 -0.93 17.34
N ASP A 188 5.06 -0.40 17.73
CA ASP A 188 4.44 -0.68 19.03
C ASP A 188 3.99 -2.15 19.19
N HIS A 189 3.91 -2.90 18.10
CA HIS A 189 3.69 -4.35 18.13
C HIS A 189 4.97 -5.16 18.42
N LEU A 190 6.15 -4.54 18.44
CA LEU A 190 7.40 -5.25 18.68
C LEU A 190 7.68 -5.45 20.17
N ASP A 191 8.08 -6.68 20.51
CA ASP A 191 8.57 -7.00 21.84
C ASP A 191 9.99 -6.48 22.07
N TYR A 192 10.35 -6.23 23.33
CA TYR A 192 11.67 -5.73 23.72
C TYR A 192 12.86 -6.54 23.17
N PRO A 193 12.85 -7.89 23.18
CA PRO A 193 13.97 -8.67 22.61
C PRO A 193 14.17 -8.40 21.12
N VAL A 194 13.10 -8.12 20.38
CA VAL A 194 13.18 -7.82 18.94
C VAL A 194 13.77 -6.44 18.72
N LEU A 195 13.35 -5.45 19.52
CA LEU A 195 13.93 -4.10 19.50
C LEU A 195 15.43 -4.11 19.79
N GLU A 196 15.87 -4.92 20.75
CA GLU A 196 17.29 -5.04 21.08
C GLU A 196 18.11 -5.69 19.94
N GLU A 197 17.57 -6.72 19.30
CA GLU A 197 18.21 -7.32 18.12
C GLU A 197 18.30 -6.36 16.93
N LEU A 198 17.28 -5.52 16.74
CA LEU A 198 17.29 -4.46 15.73
C LEU A 198 18.30 -3.35 16.05
N ARG A 199 18.49 -3.02 17.34
CA ARG A 199 19.55 -2.10 17.79
C ARG A 199 20.94 -2.67 17.47
N ILE A 200 21.18 -3.94 17.80
CA ILE A 200 22.44 -4.63 17.49
C ILE A 200 22.67 -4.69 15.97
N LEU A 201 21.62 -4.99 15.20
CA LEU A 201 21.67 -4.99 13.74
C LEU A 201 22.11 -3.63 13.19
N GLN A 202 21.54 -2.54 13.72
CA GLN A 202 21.86 -1.18 13.33
C GLN A 202 23.34 -0.86 13.61
N GLU A 203 23.83 -1.18 14.81
CA GLU A 203 25.23 -0.96 15.21
C GLU A 203 26.23 -1.76 14.35
N GLU A 204 25.92 -3.02 14.01
CA GLU A 204 26.82 -3.87 13.22
C GLU A 204 26.88 -3.49 11.72
N THR A 205 25.80 -2.93 11.20
CA THR A 205 25.64 -2.62 9.76
C THR A 205 25.90 -1.16 9.43
N GLY A 206 25.75 -0.26 10.40
CA GLY A 206 25.89 1.19 10.23
C GLY A 206 24.78 1.82 9.39
N ILE A 207 23.58 1.24 9.39
CA ILE A 207 22.42 1.86 8.73
C ILE A 207 21.70 2.84 9.67
N GLY A 208 20.87 3.70 9.12
CA GLY A 208 19.86 4.40 9.93
C GLY A 208 18.74 3.44 10.33
N LEU A 209 18.16 3.64 11.52
CA LEU A 209 16.98 2.90 11.96
C LEU A 209 15.90 3.88 12.43
N ALA A 210 14.71 3.79 11.87
CA ALA A 210 13.56 4.59 12.28
C ALA A 210 12.44 3.69 12.81
N LEU A 211 12.05 3.88 14.06
CA LEU A 211 10.94 3.19 14.69
C LEU A 211 9.73 4.12 14.71
N VAL A 212 8.66 3.71 14.05
CA VAL A 212 7.44 4.51 13.88
C VAL A 212 6.28 3.78 14.54
N GLY A 213 5.55 4.48 15.41
CA GLY A 213 4.41 3.86 16.09
C GLY A 213 3.68 4.83 17.02
N ASN A 214 2.95 4.28 17.99
CA ASN A 214 2.25 5.05 18.99
C ASN A 214 3.18 5.49 20.16
N HIS A 215 2.78 6.54 20.90
CA HIS A 215 3.52 7.23 21.96
C HIS A 215 4.01 6.33 23.11
N GLN A 216 3.45 5.13 23.30
CA GLN A 216 3.53 4.39 24.57
C GLN A 216 4.85 3.61 24.79
N VAL A 217 5.68 3.36 23.77
CA VAL A 217 6.63 2.23 23.83
C VAL A 217 8.11 2.60 24.06
N TYR A 218 8.55 3.85 23.87
CA TYR A 218 9.98 4.13 23.59
C TYR A 218 10.83 4.72 24.71
N ALA A 219 10.42 4.63 25.98
CA ALA A 219 11.15 5.25 27.08
C ALA A 219 12.53 4.61 27.39
N ARG A 220 12.86 3.44 26.83
CA ARG A 220 14.03 2.63 27.23
C ARG A 220 15.09 2.39 26.15
N LEU A 221 14.85 2.82 24.91
CA LEU A 221 15.89 2.80 23.89
C LEU A 221 16.73 4.06 24.02
N THR A 222 18.06 3.94 23.95
CA THR A 222 18.97 5.09 23.88
C THR A 222 18.89 5.67 22.47
N VAL A 223 17.94 6.58 22.24
CA VAL A 223 17.64 7.15 20.91
C VAL A 223 18.40 8.46 20.71
N CYS A 224 18.93 8.68 19.50
CA CYS A 224 19.48 9.99 19.14
C CYS A 224 18.31 10.96 18.91
N ARG A 225 18.19 11.99 19.76
CA ARG A 225 17.05 12.92 19.70
C ARG A 225 17.23 13.93 18.56
N TYR A 226 16.32 13.90 17.59
CA TYR A 226 16.22 14.98 16.62
C TYR A 226 15.67 16.25 17.32
N PRO A 227 16.31 17.43 17.18
CA PRO A 227 15.95 18.65 17.91
C PRO A 227 14.58 19.27 17.55
N GLY A 228 13.74 18.58 16.78
CA GLY A 228 12.43 19.07 16.30
C GLY A 228 11.20 18.24 16.72
N PHE A 229 11.37 17.19 17.54
CA PHE A 229 10.27 16.40 18.12
C PHE A 229 10.35 16.52 19.66
N CYS A 230 9.76 17.59 20.20
CA CYS A 230 9.39 17.76 21.61
C CYS A 230 7.99 18.35 21.67
#